data_AF-A0A2E9YLC8-F1
#
_entry.id   AF-A0A2E9YLC8-F1
#
_cell.length_a   1.000
_cell.length_b   1.000
_cell.length_c   1.000
_cell.angle_alpha   90.00
_cell.angle_beta   90.00
_cell.angle_gamma   90.00
#
_symmetry.space_group_name_H-M   'P 1'
#
loop_
_entity.id
_entity.type
_entity.pdbx_description
1 polymer ?
#
loop_
_entity_poly.entity_id
_entity_poly.type
_entity_poly.pdbx_seq_one_letter_code
_entity_poly.pdbx_strand_id
1 'polypeptide(L)'
;MIYAYYRSADFESAVDEARQFEKENPTHPRVDYALYMRGLSLFEGQHKFYHDFFNVDLTKRPPAKTEESFSVFAQLIRRYPNSIYVEDAKQRMIFLRNRLAKYENHVASHYMERGAYVAAINRAKYSIEQYNGAPATVESLRIIAESYEKLGMRDLADTAGEIYLANIDQDISETTSLEEKKPWYKFW
;
A
#
# COMPACT_ATOMS: atom_id res chain seq x y z
N MET A 1 -25.68 -1.33 13.37
CA MET A 1 -26.04 -0.84 12.02
C MET A 1 -24.86 -0.92 11.05
N ILE A 2 -23.65 -0.48 11.43
CA ILE A 2 -22.41 -0.56 10.61
C ILE A 2 -22.26 -1.88 9.83
N TYR A 3 -22.36 -3.03 10.50
CA TYR A 3 -22.22 -4.34 9.84
C TYR A 3 -23.28 -4.60 8.78
N ALA A 4 -24.52 -4.14 9.00
CA ALA A 4 -25.60 -4.33 8.05
C ALA A 4 -25.33 -3.54 6.76
N TYR A 5 -24.94 -2.27 6.87
CA TYR A 5 -24.53 -1.45 5.72
C TYR A 5 -23.36 -2.06 4.97
N TYR A 6 -22.33 -2.51 5.69
CA TYR A 6 -21.19 -3.19 5.07
C TYR A 6 -21.64 -4.46 4.31
N ARG A 7 -22.51 -5.28 4.90
CA ARG A 7 -23.01 -6.50 4.26
C ARG A 7 -23.92 -6.24 3.07
N SER A 8 -24.60 -5.09 3.01
CA SER A 8 -25.38 -4.66 1.85
C SER A 8 -24.55 -3.93 0.80
N ALA A 9 -23.21 -3.90 0.94
CA ALA A 9 -22.28 -3.14 0.09
C ALA A 9 -22.52 -1.62 0.09
N ASP A 10 -23.24 -1.10 1.08
CA ASP A 10 -23.40 0.34 1.31
C ASP A 10 -22.24 0.84 2.18
N PHE A 11 -21.05 0.88 1.56
CA PHE A 11 -19.81 1.20 2.27
C PHE A 11 -19.76 2.65 2.75
N GLU A 12 -20.40 3.58 2.05
CA GLU A 12 -20.41 5.00 2.43
C GLU A 12 -21.21 5.19 3.72
N SER A 13 -22.42 4.64 3.79
CA SER A 13 -23.21 4.64 5.03
C SER A 13 -22.48 3.90 6.17
N ALA A 14 -21.77 2.80 5.87
CA ALA A 14 -20.98 2.09 6.88
C ALA A 14 -19.84 2.94 7.44
N VAL A 15 -19.17 3.74 6.59
CA VAL A 15 -18.09 4.65 7.00
C VAL A 15 -18.64 5.78 7.86
N ASP A 16 -19.74 6.40 7.46
CA ASP A 16 -20.31 7.54 8.16
C ASP A 16 -20.87 7.12 9.52
N GLU A 17 -21.58 5.98 9.57
CA GLU A 17 -22.06 5.41 10.83
C GLU A 17 -20.90 5.06 11.78
N ALA A 18 -19.81 4.49 11.26
CA ALA A 18 -18.64 4.18 12.07
C ALA A 18 -17.92 5.43 12.61
N ARG A 19 -17.82 6.49 11.79
CA ARG A 19 -17.28 7.80 12.22
C ARG A 19 -18.17 8.42 13.30
N GLN A 20 -19.48 8.38 13.13
CA GLN A 20 -20.42 8.91 14.10
C GLN A 20 -20.32 8.16 15.43
N PHE A 21 -20.28 6.82 15.37
CA PHE A 21 -20.11 6.00 16.57
C PHE A 21 -18.84 6.33 17.34
N GLU A 22 -17.70 6.48 16.64
CA GLU A 22 -16.42 6.88 17.25
C GLU A 22 -16.52 8.25 17.95
N LYS A 23 -17.18 9.22 17.31
CA LYS A 23 -17.31 10.59 17.80
C LYS A 23 -18.22 10.67 19.03
N GLU A 24 -19.35 9.97 18.99
CA GLU A 24 -20.35 9.98 20.07
C GLU A 24 -19.95 9.10 21.26
N ASN A 25 -19.19 8.03 21.01
CA ASN A 25 -18.89 7.00 22.01
C ASN A 25 -17.37 6.75 22.14
N PRO A 26 -16.53 7.77 22.39
CA PRO A 26 -15.07 7.66 22.29
C PRO A 26 -14.43 6.69 23.28
N THR A 27 -15.09 6.42 24.42
CA THR A 27 -14.61 5.50 25.47
C THR A 27 -15.27 4.12 25.39
N HIS A 28 -16.12 3.86 24.41
CA HIS A 28 -16.84 2.61 24.32
C HIS A 28 -15.90 1.45 23.94
N PRO A 29 -16.02 0.27 24.58
CA PRO A 29 -15.10 -0.86 24.35
C PRO A 29 -15.04 -1.35 22.90
N ARG A 30 -16.08 -1.07 22.10
CA ARG A 30 -16.23 -1.50 20.69
C ARG A 30 -15.82 -0.45 19.66
N VAL A 31 -15.15 0.63 20.07
CA VAL A 31 -14.58 1.60 19.10
C VAL A 31 -13.53 0.94 18.21
N ASP A 32 -12.82 -0.07 18.72
CA ASP A 32 -11.91 -0.91 17.94
C ASP A 32 -12.61 -1.58 16.74
N TYR A 33 -13.81 -2.12 16.96
CA TYR A 33 -14.64 -2.71 15.91
C TYR A 33 -15.14 -1.67 14.91
N ALA A 34 -15.55 -0.48 15.38
CA ALA A 34 -16.00 0.60 14.50
C ALA A 34 -14.86 1.07 13.58
N LEU A 35 -13.66 1.29 14.14
CA LEU A 35 -12.46 1.62 13.37
C LEU A 35 -12.11 0.52 12.36
N TYR A 36 -12.14 -0.75 12.78
CA TYR A 36 -11.89 -1.87 11.89
C TYR A 36 -12.88 -1.89 10.72
N MET A 37 -14.18 -1.80 11.00
CA MET A 37 -15.22 -1.80 9.96
C MET A 37 -15.12 -0.58 9.05
N ARG A 38 -14.77 0.60 9.58
CA ARG A 38 -14.53 1.79 8.76
C ARG A 38 -13.35 1.59 7.80
N GLY A 39 -12.22 1.08 8.31
CA GLY A 39 -11.06 0.77 7.48
C GLY A 39 -11.40 -0.27 6.40
N LEU A 40 -12.20 -1.27 6.76
CA LEU A 40 -12.66 -2.33 5.87
C LEU A 40 -13.62 -1.83 4.78
N SER A 41 -14.55 -0.94 5.10
CA SER A 41 -15.45 -0.30 4.13
C SER A 41 -14.71 0.63 3.16
N LEU A 42 -13.61 1.26 3.60
CA LEU A 42 -12.74 2.06 2.74
C LEU A 42 -11.77 1.21 1.91
N PHE A 43 -11.56 -0.06 2.28
CA PHE A 43 -10.56 -0.93 1.68
C PHE A 43 -10.97 -1.36 0.27
N GLU A 44 -10.28 -0.81 -0.74
CA GLU A 44 -10.57 -1.07 -2.15
C GLU A 44 -10.30 -2.54 -2.58
N GLY A 45 -9.48 -3.30 -1.84
CA GLY A 45 -9.09 -4.66 -2.22
C GLY A 45 -10.23 -5.69 -2.28
N GLN A 46 -11.43 -5.35 -1.81
CA GLN A 46 -12.63 -6.20 -1.93
C GLN A 46 -13.27 -6.17 -3.33
N HIS A 47 -12.98 -5.14 -4.13
CA HIS A 47 -13.63 -4.93 -5.43
C HIS A 47 -13.00 -5.75 -6.57
N LYS A 48 -12.03 -6.63 -6.28
CA LYS A 48 -11.31 -7.44 -7.29
C LYS A 48 -12.24 -8.14 -8.29
N PHE A 49 -13.40 -8.62 -7.85
CA PHE A 49 -14.33 -9.36 -8.70
C PHE A 49 -14.91 -8.55 -9.88
N TYR A 50 -15.09 -7.23 -9.74
CA TYR A 50 -15.58 -6.40 -10.84
C TYR A 50 -14.46 -5.89 -11.74
N HIS A 51 -13.23 -5.78 -11.23
CA HIS A 51 -12.11 -5.19 -11.99
C HIS A 51 -11.45 -6.18 -12.96
N ASP A 52 -11.37 -7.46 -12.59
CA ASP A 52 -10.83 -8.52 -13.48
C ASP A 52 -11.70 -8.69 -14.74
N PHE A 53 -13.01 -8.43 -14.65
CA PHE A 53 -13.92 -8.51 -15.79
C PHE A 53 -13.80 -7.33 -16.78
N PHE A 54 -13.35 -6.16 -16.31
CA PHE A 54 -13.28 -4.93 -17.11
C PHE A 54 -11.86 -4.44 -17.43
N ASN A 55 -10.81 -5.21 -17.11
CA ASN A 55 -9.40 -4.87 -17.37
C ASN A 55 -9.03 -3.44 -16.91
N VAL A 56 -9.63 -2.97 -15.81
CA VAL A 56 -9.39 -1.61 -15.29
C VAL A 56 -8.20 -1.65 -14.36
N ASP A 57 -7.10 -1.05 -14.79
CA ASP A 57 -5.89 -0.92 -13.99
C ASP A 57 -6.09 0.06 -12.82
N LEU A 58 -6.40 -0.50 -11.64
CA LEU A 58 -6.60 0.22 -10.38
C LEU A 58 -5.35 0.98 -9.89
N THR A 59 -4.18 0.73 -10.47
CA THR A 59 -2.93 1.44 -10.11
C THR A 59 -2.86 2.84 -10.71
N LYS A 60 -3.81 3.21 -11.60
CA LYS A 60 -3.79 4.51 -12.31
C LYS A 60 -4.77 5.55 -11.73
N ARG A 61 -5.64 5.16 -10.80
CA ARG A 61 -6.62 6.06 -10.17
C ARG A 61 -6.07 6.63 -8.86
N PRO A 62 -6.27 7.94 -8.56
CA PRO A 62 -5.88 8.52 -7.28
C PRO A 62 -6.41 7.72 -6.08
N PRO A 63 -5.55 7.25 -5.17
CA PRO A 63 -5.91 6.26 -4.15
C PRO A 63 -6.48 6.87 -2.85
N ALA A 64 -7.36 7.87 -2.94
CA ALA A 64 -7.84 8.62 -1.76
C ALA A 64 -8.50 7.73 -0.69
N LYS A 65 -9.36 6.77 -1.09
CA LYS A 65 -9.98 5.81 -0.15
C LYS A 65 -8.96 4.86 0.47
N THR A 66 -7.88 4.54 -0.24
CA THR A 66 -6.78 3.68 0.23
C THR A 66 -5.90 4.38 1.26
N GLU A 67 -5.55 5.64 1.06
CA GLU A 67 -4.86 6.45 2.07
C GLU A 67 -5.68 6.57 3.35
N GLU A 68 -6.99 6.83 3.22
CA GLU A 68 -7.89 6.91 4.36
C GLU A 68 -7.99 5.55 5.08
N SER A 69 -8.19 4.45 4.34
CA SER A 69 -8.22 3.10 4.89
C SER A 69 -6.94 2.78 5.68
N PHE A 70 -5.78 3.11 5.13
CA PHE A 70 -4.49 2.91 5.78
C PHE A 70 -4.40 3.71 7.09
N SER A 71 -4.80 4.98 7.06
CA SER A 71 -4.83 5.84 8.25
C SER A 71 -5.75 5.29 9.34
N VAL A 72 -6.94 4.80 8.97
CA VAL A 72 -7.89 4.22 9.92
C VAL A 72 -7.35 2.94 10.56
N PHE A 73 -6.75 2.05 9.78
CA PHE A 73 -6.10 0.85 10.33
C PHE A 73 -4.90 1.20 11.22
N ALA A 74 -4.08 2.19 10.83
CA ALA A 74 -2.99 2.68 11.68
C ALA A 74 -3.51 3.23 13.01
N GLN A 75 -4.64 3.94 13.00
CA GLN A 75 -5.30 4.43 14.21
C GLN A 75 -5.82 3.29 15.09
N LEU A 76 -6.42 2.25 14.50
CA LEU A 76 -6.86 1.05 15.21
C LEU A 76 -5.68 0.40 15.95
N ILE A 77 -4.58 0.14 15.24
CA ILE A 77 -3.40 -0.52 15.83
C ILE A 77 -2.79 0.34 16.93
N ARG A 78 -2.68 1.66 16.71
CA ARG A 78 -2.09 2.58 17.69
C ARG A 78 -2.93 2.70 18.96
N ARG A 79 -4.26 2.78 18.83
CA ARG A 79 -5.17 3.02 19.97
C ARG A 79 -5.61 1.74 20.67
N TYR A 80 -5.72 0.64 19.92
CA TYR A 80 -6.24 -0.64 20.42
C TYR A 80 -5.32 -1.79 20.00
N PRO A 81 -4.04 -1.81 20.45
CA PRO A 81 -3.05 -2.79 20.02
C PRO A 81 -3.41 -4.24 20.38
N ASN A 82 -4.27 -4.43 21.38
CA ASN A 82 -4.73 -5.74 21.85
C ASN A 82 -6.08 -6.16 21.23
N SER A 83 -6.64 -5.38 20.30
CA SER A 83 -7.89 -5.75 19.64
C SER A 83 -7.69 -6.98 18.76
N ILE A 84 -8.70 -7.85 18.71
CA ILE A 84 -8.71 -9.05 17.88
C ILE A 84 -8.57 -8.75 16.37
N TYR A 85 -8.86 -7.50 15.96
CA TYR A 85 -8.82 -7.06 14.58
C TYR A 85 -7.43 -6.57 14.12
N VAL A 86 -6.47 -6.44 15.04
CA VAL A 86 -5.14 -5.87 14.75
C VAL A 86 -4.38 -6.68 13.72
N GLU A 87 -4.41 -8.01 13.81
CA GLU A 87 -3.61 -8.85 12.91
C GLU A 87 -4.13 -8.78 11.47
N ASP A 88 -5.44 -8.86 11.28
CA ASP A 88 -6.03 -8.68 9.94
C ASP A 88 -5.79 -7.24 9.41
N ALA A 89 -5.90 -6.22 10.26
CA ALA A 89 -5.60 -4.84 9.88
C ALA A 89 -4.15 -4.66 9.39
N LYS A 90 -3.17 -5.29 10.05
CA LYS A 90 -1.76 -5.28 9.59
C LYS A 90 -1.61 -5.89 8.21
N GLN A 91 -2.21 -7.05 7.97
CA GLN A 91 -2.15 -7.70 6.65
C GLN A 91 -2.74 -6.81 5.56
N ARG A 92 -3.86 -6.12 5.85
CA ARG A 92 -4.44 -5.13 4.92
C ARG A 92 -3.57 -3.91 4.72
N MET A 93 -2.92 -3.40 5.77
CA MET A 93 -2.00 -2.28 5.67
C MET A 93 -0.80 -2.60 4.77
N ILE A 94 -0.30 -3.84 4.78
CA ILE A 94 0.76 -4.27 3.84
C ILE A 94 0.26 -4.15 2.40
N PHE A 95 -0.96 -4.64 2.11
CA PHE A 95 -1.56 -4.51 0.78
C PHE A 95 -1.74 -3.04 0.37
N LEU A 96 -2.30 -2.21 1.25
CA LEU A 96 -2.54 -0.78 0.99
C LEU A 96 -1.22 -0.04 0.74
N ARG A 97 -0.20 -0.25 1.58
CA ARG A 97 1.14 0.31 1.40
C ARG A 97 1.72 -0.06 0.04
N ASN A 98 1.65 -1.33 -0.33
CA ASN A 98 2.17 -1.80 -1.61
C ASN A 98 1.42 -1.17 -2.79
N ARG A 99 0.11 -0.96 -2.67
CA ARG A 99 -0.69 -0.26 -3.69
C ARG A 99 -0.29 1.21 -3.81
N LEU A 100 -0.17 1.92 -2.68
CA LEU A 100 0.19 3.33 -2.66
C LEU A 100 1.58 3.56 -3.29
N ALA A 101 2.56 2.73 -2.93
CA ALA A 101 3.90 2.77 -3.52
C ALA A 101 3.88 2.56 -5.05
N LYS A 102 3.06 1.61 -5.54
CA LYS A 102 2.88 1.38 -6.98
C LYS A 102 2.26 2.58 -7.69
N TYR A 103 1.27 3.22 -7.07
CA TYR A 103 0.65 4.43 -7.63
C TYR A 103 1.65 5.58 -7.77
N GLU A 104 2.48 5.80 -6.75
CA GLU A 104 3.53 6.81 -6.78
C GLU A 104 4.53 6.58 -7.92
N ASN A 105 4.99 5.34 -8.09
CA ASN A 105 5.87 4.98 -9.19
C ASN A 105 5.19 5.11 -10.55
N HIS A 106 3.90 4.77 -10.67
CA HIS A 106 3.16 4.97 -11.90
C HIS A 106 3.14 6.46 -12.31
N VAL A 107 2.90 7.36 -11.36
CA VAL A 107 2.94 8.81 -11.63
C VAL A 107 4.38 9.28 -11.92
N ALA A 108 5.38 8.72 -11.23
CA ALA A 108 6.78 9.03 -11.49
C ALA A 108 7.19 8.64 -12.93
N SER A 109 6.81 7.45 -13.39
CA SER A 109 7.03 6.99 -14.77
C SER A 109 6.34 7.90 -15.79
N HIS A 110 5.11 8.35 -15.50
CA HIS A 110 4.40 9.30 -16.36
C HIS A 110 5.13 10.64 -16.51
N TYR A 111 5.82 11.11 -15.45
CA TYR A 111 6.69 12.28 -15.51
C TYR A 111 7.98 12.00 -16.29
N MET A 112 8.58 10.82 -16.13
CA MET A 112 9.77 10.42 -16.92
C MET A 112 9.49 10.42 -18.42
N GLU A 113 8.35 9.86 -18.85
CA GLU A 113 7.92 9.84 -20.26
C GLU A 113 7.83 11.25 -20.88
N ARG A 114 7.61 12.28 -20.04
CA ARG A 114 7.50 13.69 -20.44
C ARG A 114 8.81 14.47 -20.27
N GLY A 115 9.89 13.81 -19.86
CA GLY A 115 11.17 14.46 -19.57
C GLY A 115 11.16 15.30 -18.28
N ALA A 116 10.14 15.18 -17.43
CA ALA A 116 10.03 15.89 -16.16
C ALA A 116 10.77 15.14 -15.03
N TYR A 117 12.08 14.95 -15.18
CA TYR A 117 12.89 14.08 -14.32
C TYR A 117 12.92 14.49 -12.85
N VAL A 118 12.92 15.79 -12.54
CA VAL A 118 12.86 16.28 -11.15
C VAL A 118 11.53 15.88 -10.48
N ALA A 119 10.42 15.97 -11.21
CA ALA A 119 9.12 15.55 -10.69
C ALA A 119 9.06 14.03 -10.49
N ALA A 120 9.62 13.25 -11.42
CA ALA A 120 9.75 11.80 -11.28
C ALA A 120 10.54 11.42 -10.02
N ILE A 121 11.69 12.05 -9.79
CA ILE A 121 12.52 11.85 -8.59
C ILE A 121 11.72 12.15 -7.33
N ASN A 122 11.00 13.28 -7.29
CA ASN A 122 10.24 13.66 -6.09
C ASN A 122 9.13 12.64 -5.76
N ARG A 123 8.43 12.12 -6.78
CA ARG A 123 7.39 11.09 -6.60
C ARG A 123 7.99 9.76 -6.15
N ALA A 124 9.09 9.34 -6.77
CA ALA A 124 9.77 8.11 -6.37
C ALA A 124 10.36 8.19 -4.96
N LYS A 125 10.97 9.32 -4.56
CA LYS A 125 11.44 9.54 -3.19
C LYS A 125 10.31 9.50 -2.18
N TYR A 126 9.19 10.17 -2.48
CA TYR A 126 8.00 10.13 -1.66
C TYR A 126 7.50 8.69 -1.45
N SER A 127 7.52 7.86 -2.51
CA SER A 127 7.18 6.44 -2.42
C SER A 127 8.05 5.69 -1.41
N ILE A 128 9.38 5.87 -1.47
CA ILE A 128 10.34 5.20 -0.59
C ILE A 128 10.16 5.67 0.87
N GLU A 129 10.03 6.99 1.07
CA GLU A 129 9.93 7.61 2.39
C GLU A 129 8.63 7.24 3.10
N GLN A 130 7.49 7.28 2.40
CA GLN A 130 6.18 7.02 3.00
C GLN A 130 5.80 5.54 3.05
N TYR A 131 6.27 4.74 2.08
CA TYR A 131 5.82 3.36 1.88
C TYR A 131 6.96 2.35 1.96
N ASN A 132 7.90 2.57 2.88
CA ASN A 132 9.05 1.70 3.13
C ASN A 132 8.64 0.22 3.34
N GLY A 133 9.42 -0.68 2.74
CA GLY A 133 9.23 -2.13 2.77
C GLY A 133 8.21 -2.62 1.75
N ALA A 134 7.68 -1.75 0.89
CA ALA A 134 6.92 -2.16 -0.28
C ALA A 134 7.88 -2.70 -1.36
N PRO A 135 7.53 -3.78 -2.08
CA PRO A 135 8.34 -4.30 -3.20
C PRO A 135 8.57 -3.25 -4.31
N ALA A 136 7.63 -2.29 -4.44
CA ALA A 136 7.75 -1.18 -5.38
C ALA A 136 8.94 -0.24 -5.09
N THR A 137 9.60 -0.34 -3.94
CA THR A 137 10.80 0.44 -3.60
C THR A 137 11.92 0.25 -4.63
N VAL A 138 12.10 -0.98 -5.14
CA VAL A 138 13.09 -1.30 -6.18
C VAL A 138 12.85 -0.47 -7.44
N GLU A 139 11.59 -0.41 -7.89
CA GLU A 139 11.20 0.40 -9.04
C GLU A 139 11.38 1.90 -8.79
N SER A 140 11.10 2.38 -7.56
CA SER A 140 11.35 3.78 -7.19
C SER A 140 12.83 4.14 -7.32
N LEU A 141 13.73 3.27 -6.86
CA LEU A 141 15.18 3.47 -6.96
C LEU A 141 15.65 3.49 -8.42
N ARG A 142 15.12 2.59 -9.26
CA ARG A 142 15.39 2.60 -10.71
C ARG A 142 15.01 3.93 -11.36
N ILE A 143 13.80 4.42 -11.07
CA ILE A 143 13.28 5.70 -11.58
C ILE A 143 14.19 6.86 -11.15
N ILE A 144 14.66 6.85 -9.89
CA ILE A 144 15.56 7.88 -9.37
C ILE A 144 16.91 7.85 -10.10
N ALA A 145 17.52 6.67 -10.23
CA ALA A 145 18.82 6.51 -10.90
C ALA A 145 18.77 6.96 -12.36
N GLU A 146 17.78 6.48 -13.13
CA GLU A 146 17.59 6.87 -14.53
C GLU A 146 17.30 8.36 -14.68
N SER A 147 16.49 8.93 -13.77
CA SER A 147 16.19 10.37 -13.80
C SER A 147 17.44 11.22 -13.52
N TYR A 148 18.30 10.81 -12.58
CA TYR A 148 19.56 11.50 -12.34
C TYR A 148 20.52 11.40 -13.53
N GLU A 149 20.57 10.24 -14.18
CA GLU A 149 21.37 10.05 -15.41
C GLU A 149 20.91 11.00 -16.51
N LYS A 150 19.59 11.09 -16.76
CA LYS A 150 19.02 12.01 -17.77
C LYS A 150 19.25 13.48 -17.45
N LEU A 151 19.45 13.84 -16.19
CA LEU A 151 19.81 15.19 -15.74
C LEU A 151 21.34 15.44 -15.76
N GLY A 152 22.16 14.43 -16.08
CA GLY A 152 23.62 14.54 -16.07
C GLY A 152 24.25 14.52 -14.67
N MET A 153 23.49 14.14 -13.63
CA MET A 153 23.92 14.11 -12.24
C MET A 153 24.55 12.75 -11.91
N ARG A 154 25.73 12.46 -12.47
CA ARG A 154 26.35 11.13 -12.44
C ARG A 154 26.58 10.56 -11.04
N ASP A 155 27.18 11.32 -10.13
CA ASP A 155 27.46 10.87 -8.76
C ASP A 155 26.19 10.39 -8.03
N LEU A 156 25.07 11.09 -8.23
CA LEU A 156 23.78 10.73 -7.64
C LEU A 156 23.12 9.54 -8.34
N ALA A 157 23.29 9.43 -9.67
CA ALA A 157 22.82 8.28 -10.43
C ALA A 157 23.53 7.00 -10.00
N ASP A 158 24.86 7.06 -9.86
CA ASP A 158 25.70 5.93 -9.42
C ASP A 158 25.31 5.50 -8.00
N THR A 159 25.19 6.45 -7.07
CA THR A 159 24.76 6.18 -5.70
C THR A 159 23.37 5.51 -5.66
N ALA A 160 22.41 6.03 -6.42
CA ALA A 160 21.07 5.45 -6.48
C ALA A 160 21.08 4.06 -7.14
N GLY A 161 21.92 3.86 -8.16
CA GLY A 161 22.13 2.59 -8.84
C GLY A 161 22.73 1.51 -7.93
N GLU A 162 23.71 1.85 -7.10
CA GLU A 162 24.29 0.93 -6.10
C GLU A 162 23.22 0.45 -5.11
N ILE A 163 22.39 1.37 -4.59
CA ILE A 163 21.31 1.04 -3.67
C ILE A 163 20.26 0.16 -4.37
N TYR A 164 19.91 0.48 -5.63
CA TYR A 164 19.01 -0.32 -6.45
C TYR A 164 19.49 -1.76 -6.60
N LEU A 165 20.75 -1.96 -6.99
CA LEU A 165 21.35 -3.29 -7.15
C LEU A 165 21.37 -4.07 -5.84
N ALA A 166 21.75 -3.42 -4.74
CA ALA A 166 21.76 -4.05 -3.41
C ALA A 166 20.37 -4.55 -2.95
N ASN A 167 19.29 -3.88 -3.39
CA ASN A 167 17.91 -4.27 -3.04
C ASN A 167 17.35 -5.35 -3.99
N ILE A 168 17.75 -5.38 -5.26
CA ILE A 168 17.35 -6.44 -6.20
C ILE A 168 17.93 -7.79 -5.77
N ASP A 169 19.21 -7.82 -5.40
CA ASP A 169 19.85 -9.07 -4.97
C ASP A 169 19.15 -9.65 -3.73
N GLN A 170 18.66 -8.79 -2.84
CA GLN A 170 17.81 -9.20 -1.72
C GLN A 170 16.47 -9.77 -2.20
N ASP A 171 15.74 -9.09 -3.08
CA ASP A 171 14.43 -9.55 -3.61
C ASP A 171 14.56 -10.89 -4.37
N ILE A 172 15.62 -11.07 -5.16
CA ILE A 172 15.92 -12.34 -5.86
C ILE A 172 16.29 -13.43 -4.86
N SER A 173 17.08 -13.12 -3.83
CA SER A 173 17.44 -14.10 -2.80
C SER A 173 16.22 -14.53 -1.96
N GLU A 174 15.31 -13.60 -1.66
CA GLU A 174 14.07 -13.88 -0.94
C GLU A 174 13.13 -14.73 -1.79
N THR A 175 12.92 -14.40 -3.07
CA THR A 175 12.09 -15.20 -3.99
C THR A 175 12.64 -16.61 -4.21
N THR A 176 13.96 -16.75 -4.38
CA THR A 176 14.62 -18.07 -4.48
C THR A 176 14.46 -18.87 -3.18
N SER A 177 14.57 -18.23 -2.01
CA SER A 177 14.38 -18.88 -0.70
C SER A 177 12.91 -19.27 -0.40
N LEU A 178 11.95 -18.59 -1.03
CA LEU A 178 10.51 -18.90 -0.93
C LEU A 178 10.13 -20.08 -1.83
N GLU A 179 10.75 -20.21 -3.01
CA GLU A 179 10.59 -21.39 -3.88
C GLU A 179 11.24 -22.66 -3.29
N GLU A 180 12.30 -22.52 -2.48
CA GLU A 180 12.97 -23.65 -1.82
C GLU A 180 12.25 -24.20 -0.57
N LYS A 181 11.08 -23.67 -0.17
CA LYS A 181 10.31 -24.20 0.98
C LYS A 181 9.50 -25.47 0.63
N LYS A 182 10.25 -26.58 0.62
CA LYS A 182 9.96 -28.02 0.78
C LYS A 182 9.08 -28.73 -0.28
N PRO A 183 9.62 -29.75 -0.97
CA PRO A 183 8.84 -30.62 -1.84
C PRO A 183 7.89 -31.50 -1.01
N TRP A 184 6.67 -31.60 -1.49
CA TRP A 184 5.53 -32.33 -0.94
C TRP A 184 5.74 -33.85 -0.74
N TYR A 185 6.90 -34.40 -1.12
CA TYR A 185 7.23 -35.83 -1.05
C TYR A 185 8.08 -36.23 0.19
N LYS A 186 8.33 -35.32 1.14
CA LYS A 186 9.05 -35.65 2.39
C LYS A 186 8.12 -35.91 3.59
N PHE A 187 7.12 -36.75 3.39
CA PHE A 187 6.36 -37.38 4.49
C PHE A 187 6.39 -38.89 4.32
N TRP A 188 7.39 -39.52 4.94
CA TRP A 188 7.24 -40.86 5.50
C TRP A 188 7.06 -40.71 7.00
#